data_AF-A0A960WI16-F1
#
_entry.id   AF-A0A960WI16-F1
#
_cell.length_a   1.000
_cell.length_b   1.000
_cell.length_c   1.000
_cell.angle_alpha   90.00
_cell.angle_beta   90.00
_cell.angle_gamma   90.00
#
_symmetry.space_group_name_H-M   'P 1'
#
loop_
_entity.id
_entity.type
_entity.pdbx_description
1 polymer ?
#
loop_
_entity_poly.entity_id
_entity_poly.type
_entity_poly.pdbx_seq_one_letter_code
_entity_poly.pdbx_strand_id
1 'polypeptide(L)'
;MVIDKISNIANVQKIATQNQVAKATEKAISPTVQDTVSISAEALKAQETHKAQQTVKSAPDSRAEKIKEVKEKLANGEYDNISTEMLERVAENIASSLIRS
;
A
#
# COMPACT_ATOMS: atom_id res chain seq x y z
N MET A 1 5.37 -91.53 -3.34
CA MET A 1 5.72 -90.39 -2.47
C MET A 1 6.77 -89.58 -3.22
N VAL A 2 6.37 -88.43 -3.77
CA VAL A 2 7.20 -87.55 -4.61
C VAL A 2 7.13 -86.18 -3.95
N ILE A 3 8.29 -85.61 -3.60
CA ILE A 3 8.37 -84.29 -2.99
C ILE A 3 8.64 -83.31 -4.13
N ASP A 4 7.61 -82.55 -4.52
CA ASP A 4 7.74 -81.48 -5.50
C ASP A 4 8.47 -80.29 -4.87
N LYS A 5 9.65 -80.00 -5.43
CA LYS A 5 10.49 -78.88 -5.04
C LYS A 5 9.86 -77.57 -5.54
N ILE A 6 9.41 -76.76 -4.59
CA ILE A 6 9.51 -75.29 -4.53
C ILE A 6 9.04 -74.50 -5.77
N SER A 7 7.80 -74.00 -5.71
CA SER A 7 7.35 -72.83 -6.48
C SER A 7 7.13 -71.64 -5.53
N ASN A 8 8.20 -71.09 -4.95
CA ASN A 8 8.16 -69.83 -4.17
C ASN A 8 8.90 -68.69 -4.88
N ILE A 9 8.91 -68.68 -6.22
CA ILE A 9 9.55 -67.62 -7.02
C ILE A 9 8.52 -66.59 -7.52
N ALA A 10 7.22 -66.91 -7.47
CA ALA A 10 6.15 -66.03 -7.98
C ALA A 10 5.89 -64.78 -7.13
N ASN A 11 6.35 -64.73 -5.88
CA ASN A 11 6.08 -63.59 -4.98
C ASN A 11 7.19 -62.53 -4.95
N VAL A 12 8.39 -62.81 -5.46
CA VAL A 12 9.51 -61.86 -5.39
C VAL A 12 9.43 -60.80 -6.50
N GLN A 13 8.81 -61.13 -7.63
CA GLN A 13 8.66 -60.21 -8.77
C GLN A 13 7.59 -59.13 -8.57
N LYS A 14 6.64 -59.32 -7.65
CA LYS A 14 5.59 -58.32 -7.37
C LYS A 14 6.09 -57.10 -6.60
N ILE A 15 7.25 -57.18 -5.96
CA ILE A 15 7.82 -56.08 -5.16
C ILE A 15 8.64 -55.11 -6.04
N ALA A 16 9.19 -55.57 -7.18
CA ALA A 16 10.07 -54.77 -8.02
C ALA A 16 9.33 -53.82 -8.99
N THR A 17 8.06 -54.10 -9.32
CA THR A 17 7.28 -53.33 -10.31
C THR A 17 6.29 -52.33 -9.70
N GLN A 18 6.28 -52.17 -8.38
CA GLN A 18 5.46 -51.18 -7.69
C GLN A 18 6.07 -49.76 -7.68
N ASN A 19 7.17 -49.58 -8.43
CA ASN A 19 7.69 -48.28 -8.83
C ASN A 19 7.41 -48.07 -10.31
N GLN A 20 6.15 -47.83 -10.69
CA GLN A 20 5.79 -47.00 -11.86
C GLN A 20 4.27 -46.80 -12.02
N VAL A 21 3.83 -45.59 -11.63
CA VAL A 21 2.94 -44.67 -12.36
C VAL A 21 1.46 -45.07 -12.61
N ALA A 22 0.59 -44.21 -12.05
CA ALA A 22 -0.76 -43.82 -12.48
C ALA A 22 -1.89 -44.85 -12.27
N LYS A 23 -3.09 -44.51 -11.80
CA LYS A 23 -3.89 -43.28 -11.99
C LYS A 23 -5.11 -43.43 -11.07
N ALA A 24 -5.33 -42.52 -10.13
CA ALA A 24 -6.66 -42.30 -9.56
C ALA A 24 -6.75 -40.86 -9.10
N THR A 25 -7.82 -40.23 -9.56
CA THR A 25 -8.25 -38.85 -9.35
C THR A 25 -8.35 -38.50 -7.86
N GLU A 26 -7.27 -38.01 -7.28
CA GLU A 26 -7.36 -37.28 -6.01
C GLU A 26 -7.52 -35.81 -6.32
N LYS A 27 -8.80 -35.44 -6.39
CA LYS A 27 -9.31 -34.11 -6.12
C LYS A 27 -8.96 -33.76 -4.66
N ALA A 28 -7.68 -33.69 -4.32
CA ALA A 28 -7.20 -33.09 -3.10
C ALA A 28 -6.86 -31.64 -3.43
N ILE A 29 -7.93 -30.85 -3.67
CA ILE A 29 -7.86 -29.42 -3.39
C ILE A 29 -7.65 -29.37 -1.88
N SER A 30 -6.40 -29.35 -1.44
CA SER A 30 -6.08 -28.77 -0.16
C SER A 30 -6.63 -27.35 -0.21
N PRO A 31 -7.63 -26.95 0.61
CA PRO A 31 -7.73 -25.55 0.92
C PRO A 31 -6.46 -25.28 1.73
N THR A 32 -5.40 -24.86 1.06
CA THR A 32 -4.46 -23.95 1.68
C THR A 32 -5.36 -22.83 2.16
N VAL A 33 -5.67 -22.82 3.46
CA VAL A 33 -6.47 -21.76 4.08
C VAL A 33 -5.61 -20.52 3.92
N GLN A 34 -5.80 -19.85 2.80
CA GLN A 34 -5.20 -18.56 2.53
C GLN A 34 -6.00 -17.60 3.38
N ASP A 35 -5.40 -17.16 4.48
CA ASP A 35 -5.95 -16.08 5.27
C ASP A 35 -6.12 -14.86 4.36
N THR A 36 -7.38 -14.50 4.11
CA THR A 36 -7.73 -13.34 3.29
C THR A 36 -7.91 -12.15 4.23
N VAL A 37 -7.00 -11.19 4.14
CA VAL A 37 -7.14 -9.90 4.85
C VAL A 37 -7.80 -8.93 3.89
N SER A 38 -9.06 -8.59 4.14
CA SER A 38 -9.78 -7.58 3.38
C SER A 38 -9.70 -6.23 4.11
N ILE A 39 -9.17 -5.21 3.44
CA ILE A 39 -9.13 -3.84 3.96
C ILE A 39 -10.37 -3.11 3.44
N SER A 40 -11.11 -2.45 4.34
CA SER A 40 -12.28 -1.66 3.94
C SER A 40 -11.87 -0.50 3.03
N ALA A 41 -12.75 -0.11 2.11
CA ALA A 41 -12.52 1.03 1.22
C ALA A 41 -12.24 2.34 2.00
N GLU A 42 -12.84 2.47 3.19
CA GLU A 42 -12.60 3.60 4.09
C GLU A 42 -11.19 3.57 4.69
N ALA A 43 -10.68 2.39 5.09
CA ALA A 43 -9.33 2.26 5.61
C ALA A 43 -8.26 2.58 4.56
N LEU A 44 -8.49 2.24 3.28
CA LEU A 44 -7.61 2.65 2.17
C LEU A 44 -7.58 4.18 2.02
N LYS A 45 -8.75 4.81 2.01
CA LYS A 45 -8.87 6.28 1.95
C LYS A 45 -8.22 6.97 3.16
N ALA A 46 -8.39 6.40 4.35
CA ALA A 46 -7.77 6.90 5.57
C ALA A 46 -6.22 6.76 5.50
N GLN A 47 -5.72 5.66 4.95
CA GLN A 47 -4.28 5.47 4.76
C GLN A 47 -3.69 6.52 3.79
N GLU A 48 -4.39 6.82 2.69
CA GLU A 48 -3.98 7.84 1.74
C GLU A 48 -3.92 9.24 2.37
N THR A 49 -4.98 9.62 3.09
CA THR A 49 -5.02 10.91 3.78
C THR A 49 -3.96 11.00 4.87
N HIS A 50 -3.72 9.93 5.62
CA HIS A 50 -2.66 9.88 6.64
C HIS A 50 -1.26 10.01 6.02
N LYS A 51 -0.99 9.33 4.90
CA LYS A 51 0.28 9.49 4.15
C LYS A 51 0.46 10.93 3.70
N ALA A 52 -0.56 11.54 3.11
CA ALA A 52 -0.50 12.94 2.69
C ALA A 52 -0.22 13.88 3.87
N GLN A 53 -0.89 13.67 5.01
CA GLN A 53 -0.65 14.45 6.23
C GLN A 53 0.77 14.26 6.78
N GLN A 54 1.33 13.05 6.75
CA GLN A 54 2.70 12.79 7.17
C GLN A 54 3.72 13.49 6.26
N THR A 55 3.48 13.50 4.94
CA THR A 55 4.32 14.25 4.00
C THR A 55 4.29 15.74 4.31
N VAL A 56 3.12 16.31 4.58
CA VAL A 56 2.99 17.73 4.96
C VAL A 56 3.68 18.02 6.30
N LYS A 57 3.54 17.14 7.30
CA LYS A 57 4.21 17.28 8.60
C LYS A 57 5.73 17.16 8.51
N SER A 58 6.23 16.33 7.60
CA SER A 58 7.66 16.10 7.38
C SER A 58 8.28 17.13 6.44
N ALA A 59 7.47 17.99 5.81
CA ALA A 59 7.98 19.04 4.96
C ALA A 59 8.81 20.03 5.79
N PRO A 60 9.98 20.48 5.29
CA PRO A 60 10.80 21.48 5.97
C PRO A 60 10.01 22.75 6.25
N ASP A 61 10.13 23.26 7.47
CA ASP A 61 9.47 24.49 7.90
C ASP A 61 10.15 25.72 7.29
N SER A 62 9.81 26.03 6.04
CA SER A 62 10.32 27.20 5.30
C SER A 62 9.78 28.54 5.80
N ARG A 63 9.00 28.58 6.89
CA ARG A 63 8.42 29.82 7.42
C ARG A 63 9.49 30.84 7.82
N ALA A 64 10.58 30.41 8.44
CA ALA A 64 11.64 31.32 8.88
C ALA A 64 12.31 32.04 7.70
N GLU A 65 12.64 31.31 6.64
CA GLU A 65 13.24 31.85 5.41
C GLU A 65 12.27 32.80 4.69
N LYS A 66 11.01 32.40 4.53
CA LYS A 66 9.97 33.26 3.93
C LYS A 66 9.72 34.53 4.73
N ILE A 67 9.71 34.45 6.06
CA ILE A 67 9.56 35.63 6.93
C ILE A 67 10.74 36.57 6.73
N LYS A 68 11.97 36.05 6.63
CA LYS A 68 13.16 36.87 6.38
C LYS A 68 13.07 37.57 5.02
N GLU A 69 12.73 36.83 3.96
CA GLU A 69 12.55 37.39 2.61
C GLU A 69 11.48 38.49 2.60
N VAL A 70 10.31 38.23 3.19
CA VAL A 70 9.21 39.22 3.24
C VAL A 70 9.63 40.46 4.02
N LYS A 71 10.39 40.32 5.11
CA LYS A 71 10.93 41.46 5.86
C LYS A 71 11.88 42.31 5.03
N GLU A 72 12.74 41.69 4.23
CA GLU A 72 13.65 42.40 3.32
C GLU A 72 12.88 43.15 2.24
N LYS A 73 11.89 42.50 1.60
CA LYS A 73 11.01 43.15 0.61
C LYS A 73 10.24 44.34 1.18
N LEU A 74 9.77 44.21 2.42
CA LEU A 74 9.07 45.29 3.13
C LEU A 74 10.02 46.46 3.43
N ALA A 75 11.25 46.18 3.86
CA ALA A 75 12.26 47.21 4.09
C ALA A 75 12.67 47.95 2.79
N ASN A 76 12.62 47.25 1.66
CA ASN A 76 12.90 47.80 0.33
C ASN A 76 11.71 48.59 -0.27
N GLY A 77 10.56 48.64 0.41
CA GLY A 77 9.37 49.34 -0.07
C GLY A 77 8.65 48.64 -1.23
N GLU A 78 8.92 47.36 -1.48
CA GLU A 78 8.28 46.59 -2.57
C GLU A 78 6.76 46.46 -2.38
N TYR A 79 6.27 46.65 -1.15
CA TYR A 79 4.86 46.63 -0.81
C TYR A 79 4.23 48.02 -0.62
N ASP A 80 4.97 49.10 -0.85
CA ASP A 80 4.46 50.47 -0.63
C ASP A 80 3.46 50.90 -1.71
N ASN A 81 3.59 50.35 -2.92
CA ASN A 81 2.70 50.63 -4.05
C ASN A 81 1.85 49.38 -4.36
N ILE A 82 0.78 49.21 -3.60
CA ILE A 82 -0.15 48.09 -3.77
C ILE A 82 -1.01 48.32 -5.02
N SER A 83 -1.02 47.36 -5.94
CA SER A 83 -1.90 47.41 -7.10
C SER A 83 -3.37 47.21 -6.71
N THR A 84 -4.31 47.75 -7.49
CA THR A 84 -5.75 47.57 -7.27
C THR A 84 -6.15 46.09 -7.24
N GLU A 85 -5.52 45.26 -8.08
CA GLU A 85 -5.74 43.81 -8.12
C GLU A 85 -5.34 43.13 -6.80
N MET A 86 -4.23 43.54 -6.21
CA MET A 86 -3.81 43.03 -4.90
C MET A 86 -4.77 43.46 -3.79
N LEU A 87 -5.30 44.68 -3.87
CA LEU A 87 -6.27 45.18 -2.89
C LEU A 87 -7.58 44.37 -2.93
N GLU A 88 -8.08 44.07 -4.13
CA GLU A 88 -9.27 43.26 -4.33
C GLU A 88 -9.06 41.83 -3.80
N ARG A 89 -7.90 41.23 -4.07
CA ARG A 89 -7.55 39.90 -3.56
C ARG A 89 -7.44 39.86 -2.03
N VAL A 90 -6.96 40.93 -1.41
CA VAL A 90 -6.93 41.06 0.06
C VAL A 90 -8.36 41.17 0.60
N ALA A 91 -9.21 41.98 -0.02
CA ALA A 91 -10.61 42.12 0.37
C ALA A 91 -11.36 40.78 0.31
N GLU A 92 -11.17 40.00 -0.75
CA GLU A 92 -11.78 38.67 -0.91
C GLU A 92 -11.29 37.68 0.15
N ASN A 93 -10.00 37.71 0.49
CA ASN A 93 -9.46 36.88 1.58
C ASN A 93 -10.06 37.24 2.95
N ILE A 94 -10.26 38.54 3.22
CA ILE A 94 -10.90 38.99 4.46
C ILE A 94 -12.37 38.54 4.48
N ALA A 95 -13.11 38.75 3.39
CA ALA A 95 -14.51 38.35 3.28
C ALA A 95 -14.69 36.84 3.47
N SER A 96 -13.89 36.03 2.78
CA SER A 96 -13.93 34.56 2.91
C SER A 96 -13.55 34.06 4.31
N SER A 97 -12.63 34.75 5.00
CA SER A 97 -12.28 34.42 6.39
C SER A 97 -13.42 34.71 7.37
N LEU A 98 -14.16 35.80 7.16
CA LEU A 98 -15.26 36.21 8.04
C LEU A 98 -16.55 35.42 7.80
N ILE A 99 -16.75 34.89 6.59
CA ILE A 99 -17.91 34.05 6.26
C ILE A 99 -17.72 32.61 6.77
N ARG A 100 -16.48 32.16 6.92
CA ARG A 100 -16.14 30.80 7.37
C ARG A 100 -16.03 30.67 8.90
N SER A 101 -15.96 31.79 9.63
CA SER A 101 -15.97 31.85 11.11
C SER A 101 -17.39 31.81 11.66
#